data_AF-A0AA91TIY1-F1
#
_entry.id   AF-A0AA91TIY1-F1
#
_cell.length_a   1.000
_cell.length_b   1.000
_cell.length_c   1.000
_cell.angle_alpha   90.00
_cell.angle_beta   90.00
_cell.angle_gamma   90.00
#
_symmetry.space_group_name_H-M   'P 1'
#
loop_
_entity.id
_entity.type
_entity.pdbx_description
1 polymer ?
#
loop_
_entity_poly.entity_id
_entity_poly.type
_entity_poly.pdbx_seq_one_letter_code
_entity_poly.pdbx_strand_id
1 'polypeptide(L)'
;MTKKCIISVLLVVAWALFASLFYKTIMLMLFFLVWKNHIFEMLPAWMQKWGMKPYWMLFFVCLWMAMPRYRIESNDRVRLVYLDKNGEAKHPPLTQYLINTLIPEEEIVNFGIRNLMIARPVISMMGVGGTLIAQANQDIANGKIHNFLTPYDNLGMDNPMSGVYVQAFNEAFGTSDRAVYICDPKGDENVRWSKENGFKYPLVVFFHGYLGNWQLYQGIWKDLNNCIVLSIGTRSMSGIFTNRDINEIFSYYIPSLERMGYHIDHRQIHLMGLSNGGSAIVAAMHSSHAKDFKSLTSISCNLGGLRKVPCRINLIGGGQDHSSRLMLNQASRLSKMGVHGGLFFDPEENHYILVNRRNEIIEFLKQEMNLTCVRE
;
A
#
# COMPACT_ATOMS: atom_id res chain seq x y z
N MET A 1 -16.07 36.99 -22.07
CA MET A 1 -16.74 36.12 -21.07
C MET A 1 -16.73 34.65 -21.51
N THR A 2 -17.19 34.33 -22.72
CA THR A 2 -17.29 32.95 -23.27
C THR A 2 -16.01 32.11 -23.17
N LYS A 3 -14.83 32.65 -23.54
CA LYS A 3 -13.55 31.92 -23.43
C LYS A 3 -13.19 31.54 -21.98
N LYS A 4 -13.45 32.43 -21.01
CA LYS A 4 -13.20 32.14 -19.58
C LYS A 4 -14.12 31.04 -19.06
N CYS A 5 -15.39 31.05 -19.48
CA CYS A 5 -16.35 30.02 -19.12
C CYS A 5 -15.94 28.65 -19.67
N ILE A 6 -15.49 28.58 -20.94
CA ILE A 6 -15.00 27.31 -21.53
C ILE A 6 -13.78 26.79 -20.76
N ILE A 7 -12.77 27.64 -20.50
CA ILE A 7 -11.59 27.26 -19.71
C ILE A 7 -12.00 26.78 -18.31
N SER A 8 -12.97 27.44 -17.68
CA SER A 8 -13.48 27.08 -16.36
C SER A 8 -14.12 25.69 -16.35
N VAL A 9 -14.95 25.39 -17.35
CA VAL A 9 -15.55 24.06 -17.51
C VAL A 9 -14.47 23.00 -17.68
N LEU A 10 -13.46 23.24 -18.52
CA LEU A 10 -12.34 22.31 -18.70
C LEU A 10 -11.55 22.07 -17.42
N LEU A 11 -11.29 23.11 -16.63
CA LEU A 11 -10.59 23.00 -15.34
C LEU A 11 -11.41 22.24 -14.30
N VAL A 12 -12.73 22.43 -14.26
CA VAL A 12 -13.63 21.68 -13.37
C VAL A 12 -13.68 20.20 -13.76
N VAL A 13 -13.74 19.90 -15.06
CA VAL A 13 -13.65 18.52 -15.55
C VAL A 13 -12.31 17.90 -15.19
N ALA A 14 -11.19 18.59 -15.43
CA ALA A 14 -9.86 18.11 -15.05
C ALA A 14 -9.74 17.90 -13.53
N TRP A 15 -10.27 18.82 -12.72
CA TRP A 15 -10.31 18.69 -11.27
C TRP A 15 -11.06 17.44 -10.80
N ALA A 16 -12.19 17.12 -11.44
CA ALA A 16 -12.98 15.92 -11.14
C ALA A 16 -12.30 14.61 -11.61
N LEU A 17 -11.39 14.69 -12.58
CA LEU A 17 -10.65 13.55 -13.11
C LEU A 17 -9.41 13.18 -12.30
N PHE A 18 -8.71 14.17 -11.73
CA PHE A 18 -7.57 13.91 -10.85
C PHE A 18 -8.01 13.24 -9.54
N ALA A 19 -7.21 12.32 -9.02
CA ALA A 19 -7.48 11.65 -7.74
C ALA A 19 -6.87 12.42 -6.56
N SER A 20 -5.59 12.77 -6.68
CA SER A 20 -4.78 13.36 -5.64
C SER A 20 -5.19 14.79 -5.30
N LEU A 21 -5.06 15.14 -4.02
CA LEU A 21 -5.28 16.50 -3.55
C LEU A 21 -4.29 17.50 -4.17
N PHE A 22 -3.08 17.05 -4.53
CA PHE A 22 -2.05 17.88 -5.12
C PHE A 22 -2.52 18.43 -6.48
N TYR A 23 -2.92 17.55 -7.39
CA TYR A 23 -3.40 17.97 -8.71
C TYR A 23 -4.74 18.71 -8.66
N LYS A 24 -5.65 18.29 -7.77
CA LYS A 24 -6.88 19.06 -7.49
C LYS A 24 -6.56 20.49 -7.06
N THR A 25 -5.58 20.68 -6.19
CA THR A 25 -5.15 22.02 -5.75
C THR A 25 -4.56 22.82 -6.90
N ILE A 26 -3.73 22.22 -7.77
CA ILE A 26 -3.22 22.90 -8.98
C ILE A 26 -4.37 23.33 -9.90
N MET A 27 -5.37 22.48 -10.14
CA MET A 27 -6.52 22.85 -10.97
C MET A 27 -7.31 24.02 -10.36
N LEU A 28 -7.49 24.03 -9.04
CA LEU A 28 -8.13 25.15 -8.34
C LEU A 28 -7.29 26.44 -8.42
N MET A 29 -5.97 26.34 -8.35
CA MET A 29 -5.07 27.49 -8.53
C MET A 29 -5.16 28.08 -9.95
N LEU A 30 -5.22 27.22 -10.97
CA LEU A 30 -5.42 27.66 -12.36
C LEU A 30 -6.80 28.30 -12.53
N PHE A 31 -7.84 27.71 -11.94
CA PHE A 31 -9.19 28.27 -11.95
C PHE A 31 -9.21 29.65 -11.29
N PHE A 32 -8.59 29.78 -10.13
CA PHE A 32 -8.41 31.04 -9.43
C PHE A 32 -7.67 32.08 -10.29
N LEU A 33 -6.61 31.68 -11.00
CA LEU A 33 -5.85 32.56 -11.89
C LEU A 33 -6.71 33.16 -13.01
N VAL A 34 -7.62 32.36 -13.58
CA VAL A 34 -8.57 32.80 -14.64
C VAL A 34 -9.52 33.89 -14.13
N TRP A 35 -9.94 33.78 -12.86
CA TRP A 35 -10.94 34.64 -12.23
C TRP A 35 -10.37 35.70 -11.28
N LYS A 36 -9.05 35.76 -11.08
CA LYS A 36 -8.39 36.57 -10.05
C LYS A 36 -8.84 38.04 -9.99
N ASN A 37 -9.04 38.68 -11.14
CA ASN A 37 -9.43 40.10 -11.20
C ASN A 37 -10.87 40.30 -10.71
N HIS A 38 -11.76 39.38 -11.08
CA HIS A 38 -13.16 39.45 -10.68
C HIS A 38 -13.33 39.13 -9.19
N ILE A 39 -12.55 38.16 -8.69
CA ILE A 39 -12.49 37.85 -7.26
C ILE A 39 -11.95 39.08 -6.50
N PHE A 40 -10.89 39.74 -6.99
CA PHE A 40 -10.34 40.94 -6.38
C PHE A 40 -11.36 42.08 -6.27
N GLU A 41 -12.17 42.31 -7.30
CA GLU A 41 -13.25 43.31 -7.30
C GLU A 41 -14.34 43.00 -6.26
N MET A 42 -14.58 41.72 -5.95
CA MET A 42 -15.54 41.27 -4.94
C MET A 42 -14.99 41.29 -3.51
N LEU A 43 -13.69 41.52 -3.33
CA LEU A 43 -13.08 41.54 -1.99
C LEU A 43 -13.47 42.79 -1.21
N PRO A 44 -13.72 42.67 0.11
CA PRO A 44 -13.84 43.82 0.99
C PRO A 44 -12.62 44.74 0.91
N ALA A 45 -12.81 46.05 1.05
CA ALA A 45 -11.74 47.05 0.93
C ALA A 45 -10.53 46.77 1.85
N TRP A 46 -10.77 46.23 3.05
CA TRP A 46 -9.69 45.85 3.97
C TRP A 46 -8.83 44.68 3.46
N MET A 47 -9.41 43.76 2.67
CA MET A 47 -8.67 42.67 2.02
C MET A 47 -7.96 43.13 0.75
N GLN A 48 -8.51 44.11 0.03
CA GLN A 48 -7.88 44.65 -1.19
C GLN A 48 -6.48 45.21 -0.91
N LYS A 49 -6.21 45.76 0.30
CA LYS A 49 -4.88 46.18 0.76
C LYS A 49 -3.84 45.05 0.69
N TRP A 50 -4.25 43.81 0.96
CA TRP A 50 -3.39 42.63 0.92
C TRP A 50 -3.33 41.99 -0.47
N GLY A 51 -4.21 42.42 -1.38
CA GLY A 51 -4.35 41.83 -2.71
C GLY A 51 -4.75 40.35 -2.64
N MET A 52 -4.33 39.59 -3.65
CA MET A 52 -4.57 38.14 -3.73
C MET A 52 -3.56 37.31 -2.95
N LYS A 53 -2.63 37.93 -2.21
CA LYS A 53 -1.55 37.24 -1.48
C LYS A 53 -2.06 36.18 -0.49
N PRO A 54 -3.11 36.44 0.32
CA PRO A 54 -3.62 35.43 1.27
C PRO A 54 -4.12 34.17 0.57
N TYR A 55 -4.78 34.30 -0.59
CA TYR A 55 -5.24 33.15 -1.38
C TYR A 55 -4.07 32.35 -1.95
N TRP A 56 -3.05 33.01 -2.49
CA TRP A 56 -1.85 32.33 -2.95
C TRP A 56 -1.13 31.62 -1.81
N MET A 57 -1.01 32.26 -0.64
CA MET A 57 -0.43 31.63 0.54
C MET A 57 -1.22 30.39 0.97
N LEU A 58 -2.56 30.46 0.98
CA LEU A 58 -3.42 29.32 1.26
C LEU A 58 -3.21 28.18 0.24
N PHE A 59 -3.14 28.49 -1.05
CA PHE A 59 -2.86 27.49 -2.08
C PHE A 59 -1.50 26.82 -1.91
N PHE A 60 -0.45 27.58 -1.58
CA PHE A 60 0.88 27.01 -1.32
C PHE A 60 0.88 26.14 -0.07
N VAL A 61 0.14 26.52 0.98
CA VAL A 61 -0.06 25.68 2.17
C VAL A 61 -0.81 24.39 1.81
N CYS A 62 -1.89 24.47 1.03
CA CYS A 62 -2.61 23.30 0.54
C CYS A 62 -1.74 22.38 -0.32
N LEU A 63 -0.94 22.93 -1.24
CA LEU A 63 0.02 22.15 -2.03
C LEU A 63 1.04 21.46 -1.13
N TRP A 64 1.64 22.20 -0.19
CA TRP A 64 2.61 21.64 0.75
C TRP A 64 2.03 20.50 1.59
N MET A 65 0.78 20.65 2.06
CA MET A 65 0.08 19.59 2.79
C MET A 65 -0.24 18.38 1.91
N ALA A 66 -0.54 18.60 0.63
CA ALA A 66 -0.87 17.58 -0.35
C ALA A 66 0.35 16.86 -0.95
N MET A 67 1.56 17.42 -0.82
CA MET A 67 2.79 16.72 -1.18
C MET A 67 3.03 15.54 -0.22
N PRO A 68 3.57 14.41 -0.72
CA PRO A 68 3.90 13.28 0.13
C PRO A 68 4.91 13.70 1.21
N ARG A 69 4.91 13.01 2.35
CA ARG A 69 5.80 13.34 3.46
C ARG A 69 7.24 13.01 3.12
N TYR A 70 8.08 14.04 3.08
CA TYR A 70 9.55 13.90 2.99
C TYR A 70 10.21 13.63 4.35
N ARG A 71 9.49 13.91 5.45
CA ARG A 71 10.02 13.81 6.81
C ARG A 71 10.05 12.35 7.26
N ILE A 72 11.18 11.96 7.85
CA ILE A 72 11.41 10.64 8.43
C ILE A 72 10.45 10.41 9.61
N GLU A 73 10.32 11.43 10.46
CA GLU A 73 9.45 11.42 11.62
C GLU A 73 8.17 12.21 11.31
N SER A 74 7.14 11.49 10.87
CA SER A 74 5.77 12.00 10.82
C SER A 74 4.89 11.28 11.85
N ASN A 75 3.82 11.97 12.28
CA ASN A 75 2.74 11.39 13.07
C ASN A 75 1.72 10.62 12.21
N ASP A 76 2.02 10.44 10.92
CA ASP A 76 1.19 9.65 10.01
C ASP A 76 1.23 8.20 10.47
N ARG A 77 0.07 7.53 10.43
CA ARG A 77 -0.01 6.13 10.84
C ARG A 77 0.65 5.22 9.81
N VAL A 78 0.55 5.58 8.53
CA VAL A 78 1.18 4.86 7.43
C VAL A 78 2.33 5.70 6.87
N ARG A 79 3.53 5.13 6.84
CA ARG A 79 4.75 5.83 6.42
C ARG A 79 5.61 4.96 5.52
N LEU A 80 6.22 5.54 4.50
CA LEU A 80 7.29 4.92 3.74
C LEU A 80 8.64 5.36 4.35
N VAL A 81 9.39 4.42 4.89
CA VAL A 81 10.67 4.69 5.57
C VAL A 81 11.80 4.10 4.73
N TYR A 82 12.78 4.95 4.40
CA TYR A 82 14.00 4.53 3.73
C TYR A 82 15.00 4.08 4.78
N LEU A 83 15.66 2.96 4.53
CA LEU A 83 16.62 2.36 5.45
C LEU A 83 18.02 2.37 4.83
N ASP A 84 19.02 2.66 5.65
CA ASP A 84 20.43 2.53 5.29
C ASP A 84 20.94 1.08 5.47
N LYS A 85 22.21 0.83 5.20
CA LYS A 85 22.80 -0.52 5.36
C LYS A 85 22.77 -1.07 6.80
N ASN A 86 22.65 -0.20 7.79
CA ASN A 86 22.58 -0.57 9.20
C ASN A 86 21.13 -0.76 9.66
N GLY A 87 20.16 -0.31 8.87
CA GLY A 87 18.74 -0.32 9.21
C GLY A 87 18.29 0.94 9.93
N GLU A 88 19.07 2.02 9.85
CA GLU A 88 18.69 3.34 10.35
C GLU A 88 17.83 4.06 9.32
N ALA A 89 16.85 4.83 9.80
CA ALA A 89 16.00 5.62 8.94
C ALA A 89 16.82 6.74 8.27
N LYS A 90 16.68 6.89 6.96
CA LYS A 90 17.34 7.94 6.18
C LYS A 90 16.32 8.73 5.36
N HIS A 91 16.72 9.93 4.94
CA HIS A 91 15.90 10.70 4.02
C HIS A 91 15.82 10.01 2.65
N PRO A 92 14.66 10.08 1.98
CA PRO A 92 14.53 9.59 0.62
C PRO A 92 15.39 10.42 -0.34
N PRO A 93 15.96 9.81 -1.39
CA PRO A 93 16.60 10.55 -2.45
C PRO A 93 15.66 11.59 -3.05
N LEU A 94 16.14 12.82 -3.24
CA LEU A 94 15.31 13.93 -3.70
C LEU A 94 14.66 13.64 -5.07
N THR A 95 15.36 12.93 -5.95
CA THR A 95 14.82 12.49 -7.25
C THR A 95 13.60 11.60 -7.11
N GLN A 96 13.67 10.58 -6.24
CA GLN A 96 12.55 9.69 -5.97
C GLN A 96 11.39 10.42 -5.29
N TYR A 97 11.67 11.37 -4.40
CA TYR A 97 10.66 12.22 -3.77
C TYR A 97 9.93 13.13 -4.77
N LEU A 98 10.69 13.81 -5.65
CA LEU A 98 10.13 14.73 -6.64
C LEU A 98 9.24 13.98 -7.64
N ILE A 99 9.68 12.80 -8.10
CA ILE A 99 8.86 11.99 -9.00
C ILE A 99 7.61 11.47 -8.29
N ASN A 100 7.72 11.04 -7.03
CA ASN A 100 6.54 10.68 -6.23
C ASN A 100 5.53 11.83 -6.10
N THR A 101 6.00 13.06 -6.03
CA THR A 101 5.15 14.24 -5.95
C THR A 101 4.51 14.57 -7.30
N LEU A 102 5.29 14.52 -8.38
CA LEU A 102 4.83 14.87 -9.71
C LEU A 102 3.98 13.77 -10.35
N ILE A 103 4.24 12.51 -10.05
CA ILE A 103 3.51 11.38 -10.62
C ILE A 103 3.12 10.46 -9.45
N PRO A 104 2.19 10.86 -8.58
CA PRO A 104 1.80 10.02 -7.45
C PRO A 104 1.11 8.75 -7.96
N GLU A 105 1.34 7.65 -7.25
CA GLU A 105 0.80 6.33 -7.61
C GLU A 105 -0.72 6.34 -7.73
N GLU A 106 -1.41 7.03 -6.82
CA GLU A 106 -2.86 7.23 -6.85
C GLU A 106 -3.36 7.75 -8.21
N GLU A 107 -2.63 8.69 -8.83
CA GLU A 107 -3.00 9.22 -10.15
C GLU A 107 -2.74 8.22 -11.27
N ILE A 108 -1.62 7.47 -11.19
CA ILE A 108 -1.32 6.40 -12.14
C ILE A 108 -2.44 5.35 -12.12
N VAL A 109 -2.88 4.94 -10.93
CA VAL A 109 -3.96 3.95 -10.77
C VAL A 109 -5.29 4.52 -11.21
N ASN A 110 -5.65 5.72 -10.76
CA ASN A 110 -6.91 6.35 -11.15
C ASN A 110 -7.01 6.53 -12.68
N PHE A 111 -5.94 7.01 -13.33
CA PHE A 111 -5.90 7.11 -14.77
C PHE A 111 -5.93 5.74 -15.45
N GLY A 112 -5.09 4.81 -15.00
CA GLY A 112 -4.94 3.47 -15.57
C GLY A 112 -6.22 2.65 -15.49
N ILE A 113 -6.96 2.73 -14.39
CA ILE A 113 -8.22 2.00 -14.20
C ILE A 113 -9.35 2.65 -15.00
N ARG A 114 -9.49 3.99 -14.98
CA ARG A 114 -10.54 4.67 -15.75
C ARG A 114 -10.34 4.57 -17.26
N ASN A 115 -9.10 4.46 -17.71
CA ASN A 115 -8.73 4.44 -19.12
C ASN A 115 -8.03 3.14 -19.51
N LEU A 116 -8.42 2.02 -18.89
CA LEU A 116 -7.70 0.75 -19.02
C LEU A 116 -7.50 0.28 -20.47
N MET A 117 -8.47 0.56 -21.35
CA MET A 117 -8.37 0.26 -22.78
C MET A 117 -7.28 1.09 -23.49
N ILE A 118 -7.07 2.34 -23.08
CA ILE A 118 -6.03 3.23 -23.61
C ILE A 118 -4.67 2.89 -22.97
N ALA A 119 -4.66 2.55 -21.68
CA ALA A 119 -3.45 2.22 -20.93
C ALA A 119 -2.93 0.79 -21.23
N ARG A 120 -3.76 -0.09 -21.82
CA ARG A 120 -3.44 -1.50 -22.09
C ARG A 120 -2.09 -1.72 -22.79
N PRO A 121 -1.70 -0.98 -23.84
CA PRO A 121 -0.40 -1.17 -24.49
C PRO A 121 0.76 -0.92 -23.52
N VAL A 122 0.69 0.14 -22.72
CA VAL A 122 1.71 0.50 -21.74
C VAL A 122 1.76 -0.53 -20.61
N ILE A 123 0.60 -0.92 -20.07
CA ILE A 123 0.50 -1.93 -19.00
C ILE A 123 1.06 -3.28 -19.46
N SER A 124 0.81 -3.66 -20.72
CA SER A 124 1.39 -4.87 -21.32
C SER A 124 2.91 -4.76 -21.48
N MET A 125 3.44 -3.58 -21.86
CA MET A 125 4.89 -3.33 -21.93
C MET A 125 5.57 -3.43 -20.55
N MET A 126 4.85 -3.12 -19.46
CA MET A 126 5.33 -3.34 -18.09
C MET A 126 5.31 -4.83 -17.66
N GLY A 127 4.97 -5.74 -18.57
CA GLY A 127 4.97 -7.18 -18.33
C GLY A 127 3.74 -7.69 -17.58
N VAL A 128 2.69 -6.87 -17.42
CA VAL A 128 1.43 -7.35 -16.85
C VAL A 128 0.75 -8.28 -17.85
N GLY A 129 0.51 -9.52 -17.41
CA GLY A 129 -0.12 -10.53 -18.25
C GLY A 129 -1.52 -10.11 -18.72
N GLY A 130 -1.85 -10.42 -19.98
CA GLY A 130 -3.14 -10.08 -20.57
C GLY A 130 -4.35 -10.59 -19.77
N THR A 131 -4.21 -11.71 -19.06
CA THR A 131 -5.25 -12.25 -18.18
C THR A 131 -5.56 -11.34 -16.99
N LEU A 132 -4.55 -10.73 -16.36
CA LEU A 132 -4.74 -9.79 -15.25
C LEU A 132 -5.41 -8.50 -15.72
N ILE A 133 -5.06 -8.04 -16.93
CA ILE A 133 -5.72 -6.88 -17.57
C ILE A 133 -7.18 -7.21 -17.89
N ALA A 134 -7.46 -8.41 -18.40
CA ALA A 134 -8.82 -8.85 -18.70
C ALA A 134 -9.69 -8.95 -17.44
N GLN A 135 -9.16 -9.52 -16.36
CA GLN A 135 -9.84 -9.61 -15.06
C GLN A 135 -10.16 -8.22 -14.49
N ALA A 136 -9.21 -7.27 -14.56
CA ALA A 136 -9.45 -5.89 -14.13
C ALA A 136 -10.54 -5.21 -14.96
N ASN A 137 -10.51 -5.37 -16.29
CA ASN A 137 -11.55 -4.85 -17.18
C ASN A 137 -12.93 -5.41 -16.84
N GLN A 138 -13.02 -6.71 -16.55
CA GLN A 138 -14.27 -7.35 -16.17
C GLN A 138 -14.81 -6.80 -14.84
N ASP A 139 -13.96 -6.64 -13.83
CA ASP A 139 -14.37 -6.04 -12.56
C ASP A 139 -14.85 -4.59 -12.73
N ILE A 140 -14.14 -3.79 -13.54
CA ILE A 140 -14.55 -2.42 -13.86
C ILE A 140 -15.91 -2.40 -14.58
N ALA A 141 -16.09 -3.26 -15.60
CA ALA A 141 -17.36 -3.39 -16.32
C ALA A 141 -18.52 -3.82 -15.42
N ASN A 142 -18.23 -4.60 -14.38
CA ASN A 142 -19.19 -5.02 -13.36
C ASN A 142 -19.40 -3.97 -12.24
N GLY A 143 -18.90 -2.74 -12.41
CA GLY A 143 -19.10 -1.65 -11.47
C GLY A 143 -18.19 -1.68 -10.24
N LYS A 144 -17.18 -2.56 -10.19
CA LYS A 144 -16.25 -2.70 -9.06
C LYS A 144 -15.08 -1.70 -9.09
N ILE A 145 -15.12 -0.69 -9.96
CA ILE A 145 -14.04 0.31 -10.12
C ILE A 145 -13.64 0.97 -8.79
N HIS A 146 -14.62 1.28 -7.94
CA HIS A 146 -14.37 1.95 -6.67
C HIS A 146 -13.52 1.11 -5.70
N ASN A 147 -13.59 -0.22 -5.78
CA ASN A 147 -12.82 -1.12 -4.91
C ASN A 147 -11.30 -0.92 -5.03
N PHE A 148 -10.83 -0.47 -6.20
CA PHE A 148 -9.42 -0.17 -6.44
C PHE A 148 -8.98 1.20 -5.92
N LEU A 149 -9.92 2.13 -5.75
CA LEU A 149 -9.64 3.50 -5.30
C LEU A 149 -9.84 3.66 -3.79
N THR A 150 -10.78 2.93 -3.20
CA THR A 150 -11.08 3.01 -1.76
C THR A 150 -9.87 2.81 -0.84
N PRO A 151 -8.88 1.95 -1.15
CA PRO A 151 -7.68 1.87 -0.30
C PRO A 151 -6.92 3.20 -0.20
N TYR A 152 -6.84 3.98 -1.28
CA TYR A 152 -6.23 5.31 -1.24
C TYR A 152 -7.04 6.27 -0.37
N ASP A 153 -8.37 6.24 -0.49
CA ASP A 153 -9.25 7.01 0.40
C ASP A 153 -9.03 6.65 1.87
N ASN A 154 -8.77 5.38 2.18
CA ASN A 154 -8.53 4.91 3.55
C ASN A 154 -7.19 5.39 4.14
N LEU A 155 -6.20 5.72 3.30
CA LEU A 155 -4.99 6.41 3.77
C LEU A 155 -5.35 7.78 4.38
N GLY A 156 -6.40 8.42 3.90
CA GLY A 156 -6.94 9.65 4.47
C GLY A 156 -5.91 10.78 4.42
N MET A 157 -5.48 11.28 5.58
CA MET A 157 -4.46 12.31 5.67
C MET A 157 -3.03 11.76 5.79
N ASP A 158 -2.88 10.43 5.96
CA ASP A 158 -1.57 9.80 5.81
C ASP A 158 -1.15 9.98 4.35
N ASN A 159 0.00 10.60 4.12
CA ASN A 159 0.45 10.91 2.76
C ASN A 159 1.85 10.35 2.49
N PRO A 160 2.03 9.01 2.56
CA PRO A 160 3.32 8.40 2.31
C PRO A 160 3.70 8.54 0.84
N MET A 161 5.00 8.50 0.51
CA MET A 161 5.42 8.23 -0.88
C MET A 161 5.08 6.79 -1.28
N SER A 162 5.11 6.50 -2.59
CA SER A 162 5.03 5.16 -3.12
C SER A 162 6.38 4.43 -3.10
N GLY A 163 6.37 3.23 -2.51
CA GLY A 163 7.49 2.29 -2.50
C GLY A 163 7.84 1.72 -3.89
N VAL A 164 6.92 1.78 -4.86
CA VAL A 164 7.15 1.33 -6.24
C VAL A 164 8.30 2.10 -6.88
N TYR A 165 8.45 3.38 -6.57
CA TYR A 165 9.52 4.19 -7.13
C TYR A 165 10.91 3.71 -6.72
N VAL A 166 11.08 3.26 -5.46
CA VAL A 166 12.36 2.70 -5.01
C VAL A 166 12.72 1.49 -5.85
N GLN A 167 11.74 0.63 -6.12
CA GLN A 167 11.93 -0.61 -6.87
C GLN A 167 12.19 -0.35 -8.35
N ALA A 168 11.45 0.57 -8.96
CA ALA A 168 11.66 1.01 -10.33
C ALA A 168 13.05 1.65 -10.49
N PHE A 169 13.50 2.45 -9.52
CA PHE A 169 14.83 3.05 -9.55
C PHE A 169 15.95 2.04 -9.36
N ASN A 170 15.76 1.05 -8.47
CA ASN A 170 16.73 -0.03 -8.30
C ASN A 170 16.86 -0.85 -9.59
N GLU A 171 15.74 -1.15 -10.25
CA GLU A 171 15.71 -1.94 -11.48
C GLU A 171 16.25 -1.16 -12.70
N ALA A 172 15.85 0.09 -12.89
CA ALA A 172 16.23 0.89 -14.06
C ALA A 172 17.64 1.49 -13.97
N PHE A 173 18.10 1.84 -12.75
CA PHE A 173 19.36 2.58 -12.55
C PHE A 173 20.38 1.84 -11.68
N GLY A 174 20.09 0.61 -11.24
CA GLY A 174 21.01 -0.17 -10.40
C GLY A 174 21.25 0.45 -9.02
N THR A 175 20.33 1.29 -8.55
CA THR A 175 20.39 1.81 -7.17
C THR A 175 20.17 0.68 -6.16
N SER A 176 20.51 0.93 -4.90
CA SER A 176 20.43 -0.06 -3.81
C SER A 176 19.59 0.44 -2.64
N ASP A 177 18.66 1.33 -2.94
CA ASP A 177 17.80 1.91 -1.92
C ASP A 177 16.84 0.86 -1.37
N ARG A 178 16.63 0.91 -0.05
CA ARG A 178 15.68 0.07 0.67
C ARG A 178 14.62 0.97 1.26
N ALA A 179 13.37 0.67 0.96
CA ALA A 179 12.24 1.33 1.60
C ALA A 179 11.19 0.30 2.01
N VAL A 180 10.59 0.53 3.17
CA VAL A 180 9.53 -0.30 3.73
C VAL A 180 8.37 0.61 4.12
N TYR A 181 7.14 0.11 4.01
CA TYR A 181 6.06 0.76 4.72
C TYR A 181 5.97 0.25 6.13
N ILE A 182 5.66 1.17 7.03
CA ILE A 182 5.27 0.87 8.39
C ILE A 182 3.86 1.44 8.58
N CYS A 183 2.92 0.57 8.93
CA CYS A 183 1.63 0.98 9.47
C CYS A 183 1.67 0.79 10.99
N ASP A 184 1.57 1.90 11.71
CA ASP A 184 1.49 1.88 13.16
C ASP A 184 0.15 1.29 13.61
N PRO A 185 0.11 0.58 14.75
CA PRO A 185 -1.14 0.19 15.37
C PRO A 185 -1.99 1.43 15.65
N LYS A 186 -3.31 1.30 15.52
CA LYS A 186 -4.23 2.27 16.09
C LYS A 186 -4.31 2.07 17.62
N GLY A 187 -4.13 0.83 18.05
CA GLY A 187 -4.52 0.37 19.38
C GLY A 187 -6.01 0.00 19.41
N ASP A 188 -6.45 -0.56 20.53
CA ASP A 188 -7.87 -0.86 20.76
C ASP A 188 -8.60 0.36 21.36
N GLU A 189 -9.90 0.23 21.61
CA GLU A 189 -10.71 1.33 22.19
C GLU A 189 -10.22 1.79 23.57
N ASN A 190 -9.45 0.96 24.29
CA ASN A 190 -9.01 1.21 25.65
C ASN A 190 -7.52 1.61 25.74
N VAL A 191 -6.73 1.37 24.68
CA VAL A 191 -5.29 1.61 24.65
C VAL A 191 -4.90 2.27 23.33
N ARG A 192 -4.63 3.57 23.38
CA ARG A 192 -4.01 4.28 22.24
C ARG A 192 -2.57 3.80 22.05
N TRP A 193 -2.20 3.53 20.80
CA TRP A 193 -0.82 3.22 20.47
C TRP A 193 0.14 4.36 20.84
N SER A 194 1.25 4.00 21.48
CA SER A 194 2.43 4.84 21.69
C SER A 194 3.64 3.93 21.83
N LYS A 195 4.81 4.42 21.40
CA LYS A 195 6.09 3.75 21.67
C LYS A 195 6.41 3.69 23.18
N GLU A 196 5.81 4.56 23.98
CA GLU A 196 6.12 4.73 25.41
C GLU A 196 5.14 4.02 26.35
N ASN A 197 4.09 3.37 25.82
CA ASN A 197 3.02 2.80 26.66
C ASN A 197 3.36 1.42 27.27
N GLY A 198 4.55 0.87 26.98
CA GLY A 198 5.02 -0.42 27.52
C GLY A 198 4.32 -1.65 26.94
N PHE A 199 3.55 -1.51 25.84
CA PHE A 199 2.95 -2.65 25.15
C PHE A 199 3.88 -3.23 24.08
N LYS A 200 3.89 -4.55 23.99
CA LYS A 200 4.40 -5.30 22.84
C LYS A 200 3.29 -5.58 21.84
N TYR A 201 3.58 -5.31 20.58
CA TYR A 201 2.63 -5.41 19.48
C TYR A 201 2.94 -6.60 18.58
N PRO A 202 1.92 -7.34 18.11
CA PRO A 202 2.07 -8.28 17.01
C PRO A 202 2.67 -7.59 15.78
N LEU A 203 3.47 -8.34 15.02
CA LEU A 203 4.06 -7.88 13.76
C LEU A 203 3.48 -8.68 12.60
N VAL A 204 2.90 -7.99 11.64
CA VAL A 204 2.47 -8.56 10.37
C VAL A 204 3.42 -8.08 9.28
N VAL A 205 4.21 -8.99 8.72
CA VAL A 205 5.12 -8.71 7.61
C VAL A 205 4.42 -9.01 6.29
N PHE A 206 4.31 -8.02 5.41
CA PHE A 206 3.66 -8.16 4.12
C PHE A 206 4.66 -8.12 2.96
N PHE A 207 4.50 -9.07 2.05
CA PHE A 207 5.27 -9.23 0.83
C PHE A 207 4.34 -9.08 -0.39
N HIS A 208 4.63 -8.06 -1.21
CA HIS A 208 3.79 -7.63 -2.32
C HIS A 208 3.89 -8.54 -3.57
N GLY A 209 3.01 -8.31 -4.54
CA GLY A 209 2.99 -9.03 -5.83
C GLY A 209 3.88 -8.41 -6.91
N TYR A 210 3.69 -8.82 -8.16
CA TYR A 210 4.37 -8.20 -9.30
C TYR A 210 4.04 -6.70 -9.40
N LEU A 211 4.97 -5.90 -9.95
CA LEU A 211 4.93 -4.43 -10.06
C LEU A 211 5.14 -3.63 -8.77
N GLY A 212 5.59 -4.25 -7.69
CA GLY A 212 6.12 -3.52 -6.54
C GLY A 212 5.15 -3.35 -5.36
N ASN A 213 5.59 -2.55 -4.40
CA ASN A 213 4.97 -2.30 -3.11
C ASN A 213 4.14 -1.01 -3.17
N TRP A 214 2.89 -1.17 -3.60
CA TRP A 214 1.96 -0.07 -3.83
C TRP A 214 1.46 0.55 -2.52
N GLN A 215 1.19 1.86 -2.54
CA GLN A 215 0.44 2.58 -1.51
C GLN A 215 -0.95 1.94 -1.29
N LEU A 216 -1.56 1.44 -2.38
CA LEU A 216 -2.84 0.72 -2.35
C LEU A 216 -2.92 -0.31 -1.22
N TYR A 217 -1.88 -1.15 -1.09
CA TYR A 217 -1.90 -2.22 -0.08
C TYR A 217 -1.90 -1.67 1.34
N GLN A 218 -1.24 -0.53 1.56
CA GLN A 218 -1.14 0.06 2.89
C GLN A 218 -2.49 0.64 3.32
N GLY A 219 -3.26 1.16 2.37
CA GLY A 219 -4.65 1.53 2.57
C GLY A 219 -5.53 0.36 3.02
N ILE A 220 -5.24 -0.86 2.55
CA ILE A 220 -5.93 -2.08 3.02
C ILE A 220 -5.44 -2.49 4.41
N TRP A 221 -4.12 -2.56 4.60
CA TRP A 221 -3.53 -3.06 5.85
C TRP A 221 -3.72 -2.11 7.03
N LYS A 222 -4.01 -0.83 6.78
CA LYS A 222 -4.39 0.13 7.81
C LYS A 222 -5.60 -0.32 8.63
N ASP A 223 -6.47 -1.19 8.10
CA ASP A 223 -7.61 -1.73 8.85
C ASP A 223 -7.23 -2.84 9.85
N LEU A 224 -5.97 -3.30 9.83
CA LEU A 224 -5.37 -4.13 10.89
C LEU A 224 -4.94 -3.23 12.06
N ASN A 225 -5.87 -2.97 12.98
CA ASN A 225 -5.70 -1.93 14.01
C ASN A 225 -4.74 -2.28 15.17
N ASN A 226 -4.59 -3.57 15.50
CA ASN A 226 -3.91 -4.02 16.72
C ASN A 226 -2.54 -4.65 16.46
N CYS A 227 -1.88 -4.28 15.36
CA CYS A 227 -0.56 -4.77 15.02
C CYS A 227 0.25 -3.70 14.30
N ILE A 228 1.56 -3.91 14.27
CA ILE A 228 2.44 -3.20 13.34
C ILE A 228 2.39 -3.98 12.03
N VAL A 229 2.14 -3.29 10.92
CA VAL A 229 2.29 -3.88 9.58
C VAL A 229 3.57 -3.37 8.95
N LEU A 230 4.47 -4.27 8.60
CA LEU A 230 5.71 -3.98 7.89
C LEU A 230 5.62 -4.51 6.46
N SER A 231 5.49 -3.62 5.47
CA SER A 231 5.44 -4.02 4.06
C SER A 231 6.81 -3.87 3.42
N ILE A 232 7.44 -4.99 3.08
CA ILE A 232 8.80 -5.05 2.53
C ILE A 232 8.76 -5.04 1.00
N GLY A 233 9.49 -4.10 0.38
CA GLY A 233 9.72 -4.08 -1.06
C GLY A 233 10.80 -5.08 -1.50
N THR A 234 10.64 -5.68 -2.68
CA THR A 234 11.75 -6.37 -3.37
C THR A 234 12.81 -5.37 -3.81
N ARG A 235 14.00 -5.83 -4.19
CA ARG A 235 15.04 -4.97 -4.80
C ARG A 235 14.74 -4.57 -6.25
N SER A 236 13.71 -5.15 -6.85
CA SER A 236 13.21 -4.84 -8.19
C SER A 236 11.69 -4.85 -8.17
N MET A 237 11.02 -4.76 -9.32
CA MET A 237 9.55 -4.82 -9.40
C MET A 237 9.00 -6.25 -9.50
N SER A 238 9.84 -7.28 -9.36
CA SER A 238 9.43 -8.67 -9.56
C SER A 238 8.41 -9.16 -8.53
N GLY A 239 8.49 -8.67 -7.28
CA GLY A 239 7.72 -9.23 -6.17
C GLY A 239 8.13 -10.67 -5.79
N ILE A 240 9.28 -11.15 -6.26
CA ILE A 240 9.81 -12.47 -5.92
C ILE A 240 10.81 -12.36 -4.78
N PHE A 241 10.55 -13.12 -3.72
CA PHE A 241 11.31 -13.13 -2.49
C PHE A 241 11.92 -14.50 -2.25
N THR A 242 13.01 -14.51 -1.50
CA THR A 242 13.90 -15.66 -1.31
C THR A 242 14.13 -15.91 0.18
N ASN A 243 14.83 -17.01 0.49
CA ASN A 243 15.26 -17.30 1.87
C ASN A 243 16.11 -16.17 2.47
N ARG A 244 16.85 -15.42 1.63
CA ARG A 244 17.60 -14.26 2.10
C ARG A 244 16.66 -13.19 2.67
N ASP A 245 15.54 -12.94 2.01
CA ASP A 245 14.58 -11.93 2.43
C ASP A 245 13.89 -12.34 3.74
N ILE A 246 13.60 -13.63 3.91
CA ILE A 246 13.09 -14.18 5.18
C ILE A 246 14.11 -14.00 6.31
N ASN A 247 15.38 -14.29 6.07
CA ASN A 247 16.43 -14.06 7.06
C ASN A 247 16.58 -12.57 7.40
N GLU A 248 16.43 -11.67 6.41
CA GLU A 248 16.50 -10.22 6.62
C GLU A 248 15.35 -9.69 7.49
N ILE A 249 14.18 -10.37 7.58
CA ILE A 249 13.13 -10.02 8.56
C ILE A 249 13.70 -9.98 9.98
N PHE A 250 14.36 -11.06 10.39
CA PHE A 250 14.85 -11.24 11.76
C PHE A 250 16.20 -10.58 12.00
N SER A 251 17.09 -10.60 11.00
CA SER A 251 18.46 -10.08 11.16
C SER A 251 18.59 -8.58 10.90
N TYR A 252 17.62 -7.96 10.22
CA TYR A 252 17.71 -6.58 9.79
C TYR A 252 16.43 -5.78 10.09
N TYR A 253 15.26 -6.19 9.60
CA TYR A 253 14.05 -5.36 9.68
C TYR A 253 13.48 -5.26 11.11
N ILE A 254 13.34 -6.37 11.83
CA ILE A 254 12.88 -6.34 13.23
C ILE A 254 13.83 -5.51 14.11
N PRO A 255 15.16 -5.73 14.10
CA PRO A 255 16.10 -4.87 14.81
C PRO A 255 16.00 -3.38 14.43
N SER A 256 15.71 -3.09 13.15
CA SER A 256 15.51 -1.71 12.69
C SER A 256 14.27 -1.06 13.30
N LEU A 257 13.15 -1.80 13.36
CA LEU A 257 11.95 -1.35 14.05
C LEU A 257 12.22 -1.14 15.54
N GLU A 258 12.91 -2.06 16.20
CA GLU A 258 13.23 -1.93 17.63
C GLU A 258 14.09 -0.69 17.93
N ARG A 259 15.08 -0.37 17.07
CA ARG A 259 15.86 0.87 17.19
C ARG A 259 15.04 2.13 16.94
N MET A 260 14.01 2.06 16.11
CA MET A 260 13.03 3.14 15.98
C MET A 260 12.09 3.25 17.18
N GLY A 261 12.21 2.38 18.19
CA GLY A 261 11.40 2.39 19.42
C GLY A 261 10.11 1.57 19.33
N TYR A 262 9.99 0.64 18.37
CA TYR A 262 8.88 -0.31 18.36
C TYR A 262 9.16 -1.49 19.29
N HIS A 263 8.16 -1.89 20.07
CA HIS A 263 8.23 -3.07 20.92
C HIS A 263 7.47 -4.23 20.25
N ILE A 264 8.21 -5.18 19.67
CA ILE A 264 7.63 -6.30 18.93
C ILE A 264 7.37 -7.49 19.87
N ASP A 265 6.19 -8.08 19.78
CA ASP A 265 5.93 -9.40 20.37
C ASP A 265 6.43 -10.49 19.42
N HIS A 266 7.63 -11.01 19.69
CA HIS A 266 8.26 -12.07 18.91
C HIS A 266 7.46 -13.39 18.88
N ARG A 267 6.47 -13.57 19.78
CA ARG A 267 5.57 -14.74 19.76
C ARG A 267 4.44 -14.58 18.74
N GLN A 268 4.25 -13.39 18.19
CA GLN A 268 3.14 -13.02 17.30
C GLN A 268 3.65 -12.36 16.03
N ILE A 269 4.61 -13.02 15.36
CA ILE A 269 5.09 -12.62 14.04
C ILE A 269 4.29 -13.38 12.98
N HIS A 270 3.65 -12.66 12.08
CA HIS A 270 2.85 -13.18 10.99
C HIS A 270 3.45 -12.77 9.65
N LEU A 271 3.36 -13.64 8.66
CA LEU A 271 3.82 -13.37 7.29
C LEU A 271 2.64 -13.41 6.32
N MET A 272 2.52 -12.43 5.44
CA MET A 272 1.56 -12.40 4.35
C MET A 272 2.28 -12.24 3.01
N GLY A 273 1.88 -13.02 2.00
CA GLY A 273 2.41 -12.93 0.64
C GLY A 273 1.27 -12.88 -0.37
N LEU A 274 1.29 -11.88 -1.25
CA LEU A 274 0.30 -11.68 -2.31
C LEU A 274 0.89 -12.01 -3.68
N SER A 275 0.22 -12.82 -4.48
CA SER A 275 0.63 -13.13 -5.86
C SER A 275 2.08 -13.64 -5.90
N ASN A 276 3.01 -12.97 -6.58
CA ASN A 276 4.44 -13.29 -6.55
C ASN A 276 5.04 -13.30 -5.13
N GLY A 277 4.49 -12.51 -4.20
CA GLY A 277 4.81 -12.53 -2.78
C GLY A 277 4.56 -13.88 -2.10
N GLY A 278 3.78 -14.79 -2.72
CA GLY A 278 3.70 -16.20 -2.32
C GLY A 278 5.04 -16.92 -2.31
N SER A 279 6.03 -16.44 -3.07
CA SER A 279 7.42 -16.90 -2.99
C SER A 279 8.02 -16.72 -1.59
N ALA A 280 7.67 -15.65 -0.86
CA ALA A 280 8.06 -15.45 0.53
C ALA A 280 7.44 -16.51 1.45
N ILE A 281 6.20 -16.91 1.20
CA ILE A 281 5.53 -17.97 1.97
C ILE A 281 6.25 -19.30 1.77
N VAL A 282 6.55 -19.66 0.51
CA VAL A 282 7.31 -20.88 0.21
C VAL A 282 8.70 -20.81 0.83
N ALA A 283 9.42 -19.69 0.68
CA ALA A 283 10.74 -19.50 1.31
C ALA A 283 10.68 -19.67 2.83
N ALA A 284 9.70 -19.06 3.49
CA ALA A 284 9.50 -19.16 4.94
C ALA A 284 9.25 -20.62 5.37
N MET A 285 8.38 -21.35 4.67
CA MET A 285 8.08 -22.76 4.93
C MET A 285 9.32 -23.66 4.87
N HIS A 286 10.30 -23.31 4.03
CA HIS A 286 11.54 -24.08 3.85
C HIS A 286 12.74 -23.53 4.63
N SER A 287 12.56 -22.42 5.36
CA SER A 287 13.60 -21.80 6.18
C SER A 287 13.65 -22.37 7.60
N SER A 288 14.75 -22.13 8.31
CA SER A 288 14.86 -22.38 9.75
C SER A 288 13.91 -21.53 10.60
N HIS A 289 13.39 -20.43 10.03
CA HIS A 289 12.50 -19.49 10.68
C HIS A 289 11.01 -19.87 10.61
N ALA A 290 10.65 -20.99 9.97
CA ALA A 290 9.25 -21.45 9.91
C ALA A 290 8.58 -21.54 11.30
N LYS A 291 9.36 -21.83 12.35
CA LYS A 291 8.94 -21.93 13.75
C LYS A 291 8.79 -20.58 14.47
N ASP A 292 9.40 -19.53 13.92
CA ASP A 292 9.39 -18.19 14.52
C ASP A 292 8.15 -17.39 14.07
N PHE A 293 7.44 -17.88 13.05
CA PHE A 293 6.14 -17.34 12.64
C PHE A 293 4.99 -18.01 13.39
N LYS A 294 4.00 -17.22 13.82
CA LYS A 294 2.71 -17.70 14.35
C LYS A 294 1.80 -18.15 13.21
N SER A 295 1.79 -17.44 12.08
CA SER A 295 1.10 -17.88 10.87
C SER A 295 1.75 -17.37 9.58
N LEU A 296 1.58 -18.13 8.50
CA LEU A 296 1.87 -17.75 7.12
C LEU A 296 0.56 -17.61 6.35
N THR A 297 0.36 -16.51 5.62
CA THR A 297 -0.87 -16.24 4.88
C THR A 297 -0.57 -16.03 3.40
N SER A 298 -1.22 -16.80 2.55
CA SER A 298 -1.08 -16.73 1.10
C SER A 298 -2.33 -16.10 0.49
N ILE A 299 -2.16 -15.05 -0.30
CA ILE A 299 -3.25 -14.30 -0.94
C ILE A 299 -3.09 -14.37 -2.46
N SER A 300 -4.03 -15.00 -3.16
CA SER A 300 -3.98 -15.13 -4.63
C SER A 300 -2.67 -15.75 -5.14
N CYS A 301 -2.14 -16.76 -4.44
CA CYS A 301 -0.89 -17.45 -4.81
C CYS A 301 -1.10 -18.94 -5.04
N ASN A 302 -0.21 -19.51 -5.84
CA ASN A 302 0.00 -20.95 -5.89
C ASN A 302 1.24 -21.31 -5.06
N LEU A 303 1.03 -21.93 -3.90
CA LEU A 303 2.11 -22.45 -3.06
C LEU A 303 2.68 -23.76 -3.62
N GLY A 304 3.67 -23.63 -4.51
CA GLY A 304 4.53 -24.73 -4.91
C GLY A 304 5.29 -25.29 -3.70
N GLY A 305 5.53 -26.61 -3.65
CA GLY A 305 6.40 -27.21 -2.65
C GLY A 305 5.89 -27.16 -1.20
N LEU A 306 4.60 -27.46 -0.99
CA LEU A 306 4.00 -27.57 0.36
C LEU A 306 4.81 -28.50 1.28
N ARG A 307 4.91 -28.11 2.55
CA ARG A 307 5.65 -28.81 3.61
C ARG A 307 4.89 -28.70 4.92
N LYS A 308 5.03 -29.71 5.79
CA LYS A 308 4.60 -29.61 7.19
C LYS A 308 5.44 -28.55 7.91
N VAL A 309 4.76 -27.58 8.51
CA VAL A 309 5.36 -26.50 9.30
C VAL A 309 4.70 -26.44 10.69
N PRO A 310 5.38 -25.88 11.71
CA PRO A 310 4.82 -25.78 13.06
C PRO A 310 3.81 -24.63 13.25
N CYS A 311 3.71 -23.73 12.27
CA CYS A 311 2.86 -22.55 12.30
C CYS A 311 1.56 -22.73 11.51
N ARG A 312 0.59 -21.83 11.72
CA ARG A 312 -0.67 -21.87 10.97
C ARG A 312 -0.46 -21.45 9.51
N ILE A 313 -1.21 -22.01 8.57
CA ILE A 313 -1.24 -21.53 7.18
C ILE A 313 -2.64 -21.09 6.78
N ASN A 314 -2.80 -19.79 6.53
CA ASN A 314 -4.06 -19.21 6.06
C ASN A 314 -4.01 -19.03 4.54
N LEU A 315 -5.10 -19.33 3.87
CA LEU A 315 -5.20 -19.28 2.41
C LEU A 315 -6.38 -18.38 2.00
N ILE A 316 -6.11 -17.39 1.15
CA ILE A 316 -7.10 -16.44 0.62
C ILE A 316 -7.02 -16.46 -0.91
N GLY A 317 -8.11 -16.74 -1.61
CA GLY A 317 -8.07 -16.80 -3.07
C GLY A 317 -9.43 -16.89 -3.77
N GLY A 318 -9.41 -16.56 -5.07
CA GLY A 318 -10.56 -16.63 -5.96
C GLY A 318 -10.57 -17.88 -6.85
N GLY A 319 -11.74 -18.39 -7.19
CA GLY A 319 -11.89 -19.54 -8.10
C GLY A 319 -11.65 -19.21 -9.56
N GLN A 320 -11.87 -17.96 -9.97
CA GLN A 320 -11.57 -17.48 -11.33
C GLN A 320 -10.11 -17.00 -11.48
N ASP A 321 -9.33 -16.99 -10.39
CA ASP A 321 -7.91 -16.67 -10.42
C ASP A 321 -7.05 -17.88 -10.77
N HIS A 322 -6.25 -17.76 -11.83
CA HIS A 322 -5.29 -18.77 -12.23
C HIS A 322 -4.24 -19.06 -11.14
N SER A 323 -3.90 -18.06 -10.34
CA SER A 323 -2.89 -18.18 -9.29
C SER A 323 -3.42 -18.94 -8.08
N SER A 324 -4.68 -18.77 -7.68
CA SER A 324 -5.28 -19.47 -6.53
C SER A 324 -6.24 -20.61 -6.87
N ARG A 325 -6.47 -20.96 -8.14
CA ARG A 325 -7.40 -22.06 -8.50
C ARG A 325 -7.13 -23.41 -7.83
N LEU A 326 -5.87 -23.67 -7.43
CA LEU A 326 -5.47 -24.92 -6.76
C LEU A 326 -5.54 -24.85 -5.22
N MET A 327 -5.98 -23.71 -4.67
CA MET A 327 -5.91 -23.42 -3.24
C MET A 327 -6.74 -24.39 -2.38
N LEU A 328 -7.91 -24.84 -2.85
CA LEU A 328 -8.70 -25.85 -2.16
C LEU A 328 -7.94 -27.19 -2.01
N ASN A 329 -7.23 -27.62 -3.06
CA ASN A 329 -6.38 -28.81 -3.01
C ASN A 329 -5.20 -28.60 -2.05
N GLN A 330 -4.58 -27.41 -2.09
CA GLN A 330 -3.48 -27.07 -1.19
C GLN A 330 -3.92 -27.08 0.28
N ALA A 331 -5.09 -26.53 0.60
CA ALA A 331 -5.69 -26.59 1.93
C ALA A 331 -5.88 -28.05 2.38
N SER A 332 -6.45 -28.90 1.53
CA SER A 332 -6.64 -30.33 1.82
C SER A 332 -5.32 -31.05 2.09
N ARG A 333 -4.28 -30.77 1.30
CA ARG A 333 -2.95 -31.37 1.47
C ARG A 333 -2.28 -30.92 2.76
N LEU A 334 -2.36 -29.64 3.10
CA LEU A 334 -1.82 -29.10 4.36
C LEU A 334 -2.53 -29.71 5.58
N SER A 335 -3.85 -29.82 5.54
CA SER A 335 -4.63 -30.48 6.58
C SER A 335 -4.22 -31.94 6.77
N LYS A 336 -4.02 -32.70 5.67
CA LYS A 336 -3.50 -34.08 5.72
C LYS A 336 -2.08 -34.18 6.29
N MET A 337 -1.28 -33.11 6.20
CA MET A 337 0.04 -33.03 6.84
C MET A 337 -0.03 -32.64 8.33
N GLY A 338 -1.22 -32.39 8.87
CA GLY A 338 -1.44 -31.91 10.22
C GLY A 338 -1.11 -30.42 10.40
N VAL A 339 -1.18 -29.63 9.32
CA VAL A 339 -1.02 -28.17 9.38
C VAL A 339 -2.40 -27.53 9.53
N HIS A 340 -2.58 -26.76 10.61
CA HIS A 340 -3.82 -26.04 10.89
C HIS A 340 -3.83 -24.67 10.20
N GLY A 341 -5.01 -24.16 9.86
CA GLY A 341 -5.16 -22.79 9.37
C GLY A 341 -6.52 -22.51 8.73
N GLY A 342 -6.75 -21.26 8.37
CA GLY A 342 -8.00 -20.79 7.79
C GLY A 342 -8.01 -20.82 6.26
N LEU A 343 -9.21 -20.85 5.68
CA LEU A 343 -9.43 -20.74 4.24
C LEU A 343 -10.53 -19.72 3.97
N PHE A 344 -10.20 -18.66 3.23
CA PHE A 344 -11.15 -17.74 2.63
C PHE A 344 -11.11 -17.93 1.11
N PHE A 345 -12.13 -18.59 0.55
CA PHE A 345 -12.17 -18.89 -0.88
C PHE A 345 -13.51 -18.52 -1.47
N ASP A 346 -13.51 -17.69 -2.50
CA ASP A 346 -14.71 -17.36 -3.26
C ASP A 346 -14.59 -17.85 -4.71
N PRO A 347 -15.45 -18.80 -5.14
CA PRO A 347 -15.41 -19.33 -6.50
C PRO A 347 -15.58 -18.29 -7.61
N GLU A 348 -16.30 -17.19 -7.34
CA GLU A 348 -16.65 -16.16 -8.31
C GLU A 348 -15.62 -15.02 -8.40
N GLU A 349 -14.69 -14.95 -7.45
CA GLU A 349 -13.66 -13.91 -7.43
C GLU A 349 -12.42 -14.30 -8.26
N ASN A 350 -11.73 -13.26 -8.73
CA ASN A 350 -10.53 -13.37 -9.57
C ASN A 350 -9.26 -12.92 -8.79
N HIS A 351 -8.17 -12.59 -9.48
CA HIS A 351 -6.90 -12.21 -8.84
C HIS A 351 -7.03 -10.99 -7.91
N TYR A 352 -8.01 -10.12 -8.16
CA TYR A 352 -8.31 -8.91 -7.40
C TYR A 352 -9.23 -9.14 -6.20
N ILE A 353 -9.42 -10.39 -5.76
CA ILE A 353 -10.21 -10.72 -4.55
C ILE A 353 -9.83 -9.86 -3.33
N LEU A 354 -8.55 -9.51 -3.18
CA LEU A 354 -8.08 -8.68 -2.07
C LEU A 354 -8.70 -7.28 -2.05
N VAL A 355 -8.94 -6.67 -3.21
CA VAL A 355 -9.62 -5.37 -3.29
C VAL A 355 -11.13 -5.53 -3.31
N ASN A 356 -11.66 -6.58 -3.94
CA ASN A 356 -13.09 -6.80 -4.09
C ASN A 356 -13.78 -7.24 -2.80
N ARG A 357 -13.10 -8.05 -1.98
CA ARG A 357 -13.60 -8.64 -0.72
C ARG A 357 -12.79 -8.15 0.48
N ARG A 358 -12.30 -6.92 0.39
CA ARG A 358 -11.36 -6.31 1.34
C ARG A 358 -11.83 -6.44 2.78
N ASN A 359 -13.07 -6.03 3.06
CA ASN A 359 -13.59 -5.97 4.43
C ASN A 359 -13.69 -7.38 5.03
N GLU A 360 -14.20 -8.35 4.26
CA GLU A 360 -14.32 -9.74 4.71
C GLU A 360 -12.96 -10.40 4.91
N ILE A 361 -11.99 -10.10 4.03
CA ILE A 361 -10.61 -10.58 4.17
C ILE A 361 -9.96 -9.98 5.42
N ILE A 362 -10.16 -8.70 5.71
CA ILE A 362 -9.62 -8.07 6.92
C ILE A 362 -10.20 -8.72 8.18
N GLU A 363 -11.51 -8.98 8.22
CA GLU A 363 -12.13 -9.67 9.35
C GLU A 363 -11.64 -11.12 9.49
N PHE A 364 -11.51 -11.84 8.38
CA PHE A 364 -10.89 -13.17 8.37
C PHE A 364 -9.45 -13.15 8.92
N LEU A 365 -8.64 -12.17 8.50
CA LEU A 365 -7.26 -12.02 8.98
C LEU A 365 -7.21 -11.71 10.47
N LYS A 366 -8.07 -10.81 10.98
CA LYS A 366 -8.17 -10.50 12.41
C LYS A 366 -8.49 -11.73 13.23
N GLN A 367 -9.45 -12.54 12.78
CA GLN A 367 -9.83 -13.80 13.43
C GLN A 367 -8.67 -14.81 13.42
N GLU A 368 -8.08 -15.08 12.25
CA GLU A 368 -7.11 -16.17 12.11
C GLU A 368 -5.73 -15.83 12.69
N MET A 369 -5.34 -14.56 12.72
CA MET A 369 -4.08 -14.13 13.32
C MET A 369 -4.18 -13.89 14.84
N ASN A 370 -5.38 -13.61 15.34
CA ASN A 370 -5.67 -13.30 16.74
C ASN A 370 -4.68 -12.24 17.29
N LEU A 371 -4.68 -11.07 16.66
CA LEU A 371 -3.73 -9.98 16.90
C LEU A 371 -4.04 -9.30 18.25
N THR A 372 -3.29 -9.68 19.29
CA THR A 372 -3.49 -9.19 20.65
C THR A 372 -2.25 -8.45 21.14
N CYS A 373 -2.41 -7.23 21.66
CA CYS A 373 -1.33 -6.48 22.30
C CYS A 373 -1.11 -7.01 23.72
N VAL A 374 0.14 -7.10 24.16
CA VAL A 374 0.50 -7.60 25.50
C VAL A 374 1.23 -6.51 26.26
N ARG A 375 0.80 -6.21 27.48
CA ARG A 375 1.52 -5.29 28.38
C ARG A 375 2.68 -6.02 29.04
N GLU A 376 3.84 -5.38 29.11
CA GLU A 376 4.96 -5.88 29.92
C GLU A 376 4.67 -5.94 31.42
#